data_AF-A0A7J4K376-F1
#
_entry.id   AF-A0A7J4K376-F1
#
_cell.length_a   1.000
_cell.length_b   1.000
_cell.length_c   1.000
_cell.angle_alpha   90.00
_cell.angle_beta   90.00
_cell.angle_gamma   90.00
#
_symmetry.space_group_name_H-M   'P 1'
#
loop_
_entity.id
_entity.type
_entity.pdbx_description
1 polymer ?
#
loop_
_entity_poly.entity_id
_entity_poly.type
_entity_poly.pdbx_seq_one_letter_code
_entity_poly.pdbx_strand_id
1 'polypeptide(L)'
;MSAKAETKDITEDIKAVVELMDSVIADNSVPRNIRAAVDEARQKIESSEEKGVSITTAIYRLDDISNDINMPSHTRTEIWGIISELEALKEKLK
;
A
#
# COMPACT_ATOMS: atom_id res chain seq x y z
N MET A 1 24.20 -19.37 -0.79
CA MET A 1 22.81 -19.75 -1.16
C MET A 1 21.74 -18.87 -0.49
N SER A 2 22.07 -17.85 0.31
CA SER A 2 21.06 -17.12 1.12
C SER A 2 20.38 -15.90 0.45
N ALA A 3 20.98 -15.25 -0.54
CA ALA A 3 20.42 -13.98 -1.08
C ALA A 3 19.16 -14.12 -1.94
N LYS A 4 18.74 -15.34 -2.32
CA LYS A 4 17.56 -15.59 -3.16
C LYS A 4 16.26 -15.84 -2.38
N ALA A 5 16.34 -16.11 -1.08
CA ALA A 5 15.18 -16.39 -0.26
C ALA A 5 14.49 -15.10 0.22
N GLU A 6 15.27 -14.12 0.68
CA GLU A 6 14.76 -12.85 1.22
C GLU A 6 14.05 -11.98 0.16
N THR A 7 14.53 -11.97 -1.09
CA THR A 7 13.88 -11.20 -2.16
C THR A 7 12.54 -11.79 -2.59
N LYS A 8 12.35 -13.09 -2.36
CA LYS A 8 11.10 -13.79 -2.71
C LYS A 8 9.99 -13.46 -1.71
N ASP A 9 10.35 -13.42 -0.43
CA ASP A 9 9.47 -13.05 0.70
C ASP A 9 8.90 -11.63 0.52
N ILE A 10 9.75 -10.65 0.22
CA ILE A 10 9.34 -9.25 -0.01
C ILE A 10 8.36 -9.13 -1.19
N THR A 11 8.54 -9.94 -2.23
CA THR A 11 7.65 -9.92 -3.39
C THR A 11 6.28 -10.52 -3.06
N GLU A 12 6.22 -11.53 -2.19
CA GLU A 12 4.98 -12.13 -1.70
C GLU A 12 4.25 -11.18 -0.74
N ASP A 13 4.98 -10.53 0.17
CA ASP A 13 4.44 -9.49 1.06
C ASP A 13 3.88 -8.30 0.26
N ILE A 14 4.61 -7.82 -0.76
CA ILE A 14 4.11 -6.74 -1.63
C ILE A 14 2.80 -7.16 -2.31
N LYS A 15 2.68 -8.41 -2.77
CA LYS A 15 1.44 -8.91 -3.37
C LYS A 15 0.29 -8.92 -2.37
N ALA A 16 0.54 -9.36 -1.14
CA ALA A 16 -0.47 -9.35 -0.08
C ALA A 16 -0.97 -7.92 0.18
N VAL A 17 -0.07 -6.94 0.23
CA VAL A 17 -0.45 -5.52 0.37
C VAL A 17 -1.24 -5.01 -0.84
N VAL A 18 -0.82 -5.36 -2.06
CA VAL A 18 -1.53 -5.00 -3.28
C VAL A 18 -2.96 -5.56 -3.27
N GLU A 19 -3.16 -6.80 -2.82
CA GLU A 19 -4.48 -7.42 -2.69
C GLU A 19 -5.37 -6.67 -1.68
N LEU A 20 -4.81 -6.20 -0.56
CA LEU A 20 -5.53 -5.35 0.38
C LEU A 20 -5.94 -4.01 -0.25
N MET A 21 -5.04 -3.40 -1.03
CA MET A 21 -5.34 -2.17 -1.78
C MET A 21 -6.44 -2.39 -2.82
N ASP A 22 -6.41 -3.51 -3.54
CA ASP A 22 -7.43 -3.89 -4.51
C ASP A 22 -8.81 -4.08 -3.87
N SER A 23 -8.87 -4.63 -2.66
CA SER A 23 -10.12 -4.73 -1.88
C SER A 23 -10.74 -3.34 -1.63
N VAL A 24 -9.92 -2.35 -1.23
CA VAL A 24 -10.37 -0.98 -1.00
C VAL A 24 -10.82 -0.30 -2.30
N ILE A 25 -10.13 -0.57 -3.42
CA ILE A 25 -10.48 -0.03 -4.75
C ILE A 25 -11.82 -0.64 -5.24
N ALA A 26 -12.06 -1.93 -4.97
CA ALA A 26 -13.28 -2.61 -5.37
C ALA A 26 -14.51 -2.21 -4.54
N ASP A 27 -14.32 -1.64 -3.34
CA ASP A 27 -15.40 -1.23 -2.47
C ASP A 27 -16.14 0.02 -3.01
N ASN A 28 -17.39 -0.18 -3.44
CA ASN A 28 -18.25 0.89 -3.96
C ASN A 28 -18.78 1.84 -2.87
N SER A 29 -18.66 1.49 -1.60
CA SER A 29 -18.96 2.39 -0.48
C SER A 29 -17.87 3.45 -0.28
N VAL A 30 -16.70 3.27 -0.91
CA VAL A 30 -15.57 4.20 -0.81
C VAL A 30 -15.67 5.31 -1.87
N PRO A 31 -15.55 6.59 -1.45
CA PRO A 31 -15.45 7.73 -2.35
C PRO A 31 -14.40 7.57 -3.46
N ARG A 32 -14.70 8.09 -4.65
CA ARG A 32 -13.85 7.94 -5.84
C ARG A 32 -12.45 8.53 -5.68
N ASN A 33 -12.32 9.64 -4.94
CA ASN A 33 -11.02 10.26 -4.63
C ASN A 33 -10.13 9.30 -3.83
N ILE A 34 -10.70 8.60 -2.84
CA ILE A 34 -9.95 7.67 -1.99
C ILE A 34 -9.51 6.46 -2.81
N ARG A 35 -10.42 5.86 -3.58
CA ARG A 35 -10.09 4.75 -4.48
C ARG A 35 -9.00 5.12 -5.49
N ALA A 36 -9.07 6.32 -6.07
CA ALA A 36 -8.06 6.80 -7.00
C ALA A 36 -6.68 6.96 -6.32
N ALA A 37 -6.63 7.51 -5.11
CA ALA A 37 -5.37 7.66 -4.37
C ALA A 37 -4.75 6.29 -4.00
N VAL A 38 -5.57 5.32 -3.61
CA VAL A 38 -5.12 3.95 -3.32
C VAL A 38 -4.62 3.27 -4.59
N ASP A 39 -5.30 3.41 -5.73
CA ASP A 39 -4.87 2.86 -7.01
C ASP A 39 -3.55 3.48 -7.51
N GLU A 40 -3.39 4.79 -7.38
CA GLU A 40 -2.11 5.47 -7.67
C GLU A 40 -0.95 4.90 -6.83
N ALA A 41 -1.17 4.69 -5.53
CA ALA A 41 -0.17 4.11 -4.64
C ALA A 41 0.15 2.66 -5.00
N ARG A 42 -0.87 1.85 -5.31
CA ARG A 42 -0.75 0.45 -5.77
C ARG A 42 0.10 0.37 -7.03
N GLN A 43 -0.25 1.13 -8.07
CA GLN A 43 0.48 1.15 -9.34
C GLN A 43 1.94 1.58 -9.15
N LYS A 44 2.21 2.50 -8.22
CA LYS A 44 3.57 2.94 -7.93
C LYS A 44 4.42 1.82 -7.33
N ILE A 45 3.86 1.01 -6.43
CA ILE A 45 4.55 -0.13 -5.82
C ILE A 45 4.80 -1.23 -6.86
N GLU A 46 3.85 -1.50 -7.75
CA GLU A 46 3.99 -2.54 -8.78
C GLU A 46 5.02 -2.17 -9.85
N SER A 47 4.98 -0.94 -10.35
CA SER A 47 5.78 -0.47 -11.50
C SER A 47 7.23 -0.09 -11.17
N SER A 48 7.56 0.20 -9.91
CA SER A 48 8.88 0.67 -9.54
C SER A 48 9.91 -0.47 -9.44
N GLU A 49 11.08 -0.27 -10.04
CA GLU A 49 12.27 -1.11 -9.83
C GLU A 49 12.89 -0.85 -8.44
N GLU A 50 12.80 0.39 -7.95
CA GLU A 50 13.24 0.79 -6.61
C GLU A 50 12.11 0.65 -5.59
N LYS A 51 11.99 -0.54 -4.99
CA LYS A 51 10.90 -0.87 -4.06
C LYS A 51 10.86 0.02 -2.81
N GLY A 52 12.01 0.35 -2.22
CA GLY A 52 12.08 1.16 -1.00
C GLY A 52 11.54 2.59 -1.20
N VAL A 53 11.84 3.22 -2.34
CA VAL A 53 11.37 4.56 -2.68
C VAL A 53 9.87 4.53 -3.03
N SER A 54 9.42 3.51 -3.78
CA SER A 54 7.99 3.39 -4.12
C SER A 54 7.11 3.13 -2.90
N ILE A 55 7.56 2.28 -1.98
CA ILE A 55 6.83 2.00 -0.73
C ILE A 55 6.74 3.27 0.11
N THR A 56 7.85 4.01 0.24
CA THR A 56 7.84 5.30 0.96
C THR A 56 6.87 6.30 0.34
N THR A 57 6.85 6.38 -1.00
CA THR A 57 5.93 7.27 -1.72
C THR A 57 4.47 6.84 -1.53
N ALA A 58 4.19 5.53 -1.57
CA ALA A 58 2.86 4.98 -1.33
C ALA A 58 2.37 5.26 0.09
N ILE A 59 3.22 5.08 1.11
CA ILE A 59 2.89 5.43 2.51
C ILE A 59 2.46 6.89 2.61
N TYR A 60 3.26 7.83 2.07
CA TYR A 60 2.90 9.25 2.11
C TYR A 60 1.57 9.54 1.40
N ARG A 61 1.29 8.87 0.27
CA ARG A 61 0.05 9.06 -0.46
C ARG A 61 -1.17 8.55 0.31
N LEU A 62 -1.01 7.39 0.97
CA LEU A 62 -2.05 6.78 1.80
C LEU A 62 -2.29 7.58 3.09
N ASP A 63 -1.23 8.12 3.69
CA ASP A 63 -1.33 8.98 4.86
C ASP A 63 -2.06 10.29 4.54
N ASP A 64 -1.73 10.93 3.41
CA ASP A 64 -2.42 12.14 2.93
C ASP A 64 -3.92 11.91 2.74
N ILE A 65 -4.31 10.82 2.05
CA ILE A 65 -5.73 10.51 1.85
C ILE A 65 -6.41 10.06 3.15
N SER A 66 -5.68 9.49 4.13
CA SER A 66 -6.25 9.11 5.43
C SER A 66 -6.80 10.31 6.21
N ASN A 67 -6.33 11.53 5.89
CA ASN A 67 -6.80 12.78 6.48
C ASN A 67 -8.05 13.36 5.77
N ASP A 68 -8.59 12.70 4.74
CA ASP A 68 -9.78 13.16 4.04
C ASP A 68 -11.02 13.13 4.95
N ILE A 69 -11.77 14.24 4.96
CA ILE A 69 -12.99 14.40 5.76
C ILE A 69 -14.13 13.47 5.34
N ASN A 70 -14.15 13.04 4.07
CA ASN A 70 -15.16 12.13 3.52
C ASN A 70 -14.77 10.66 3.69
N MET A 71 -13.66 10.35 4.37
CA MET A 71 -13.21 8.97 4.53
C MET A 71 -14.11 8.17 5.48
N PRO A 72 -14.70 7.05 5.01
CA PRO A 72 -15.48 6.16 5.87
C PRO A 72 -14.62 5.55 6.99
N SER A 73 -15.23 5.28 8.14
CA SER A 73 -14.52 4.72 9.30
C SER A 73 -13.89 3.37 9.02
N HIS A 74 -14.56 2.49 8.27
CA HIS A 74 -14.01 1.17 7.91
C HIS A 74 -12.78 1.33 7.00
N THR A 75 -12.87 2.18 5.98
CA THR A 75 -11.77 2.45 5.05
C THR A 75 -10.55 3.07 5.74
N ARG A 76 -10.78 3.93 6.75
CA ARG A 76 -9.69 4.50 7.54
C ARG A 76 -8.88 3.41 8.25
N THR A 77 -9.56 2.43 8.83
CA THR A 77 -8.89 1.28 9.48
C THR A 77 -8.16 0.41 8.46
N GLU A 78 -8.75 0.15 7.30
CA GLU A 78 -8.11 -0.61 6.21
C GLU A 78 -6.84 0.08 5.72
N ILE A 79 -6.91 1.39 5.45
CA ILE A 79 -5.75 2.17 5.01
C ILE A 79 -4.65 2.18 6.08
N TRP A 80 -5.01 2.32 7.35
CA TRP A 80 -4.03 2.28 8.44
C TRP A 80 -3.32 0.92 8.53
N GLY A 81 -4.05 -0.18 8.30
CA GLY A 81 -3.48 -1.52 8.17
C GLY A 81 -2.51 -1.62 7.00
N ILE A 82 -2.90 -1.13 5.82
CA ILE A 82 -2.06 -1.10 4.62
C ILE A 82 -0.77 -0.29 4.86
N ILE A 83 -0.87 0.88 5.50
CA ILE A 83 0.29 1.71 5.86
C ILE A 83 1.23 0.93 6.78
N SER A 84 0.69 0.26 7.80
CA SER A 84 1.48 -0.53 8.75
C SER A 84 2.26 -1.67 8.07
N GLU A 85 1.62 -2.38 7.13
CA GLU A 85 2.27 -3.43 6.33
C GLU A 85 3.35 -2.86 5.41
N LEU A 86 3.08 -1.71 4.77
CA LEU A 86 4.07 -1.01 3.94
C LEU A 86 5.27 -0.52 4.76
N GLU A 87 5.06 -0.04 5.98
CA GLU A 87 6.13 0.35 6.90
C GLU A 87 6.99 -0.86 7.31
N ALA A 88 6.35 -1.99 7.62
CA ALA A 88 7.07 -3.24 7.89
C ALA A 88 7.92 -3.68 6.70
N LEU A 89 7.37 -3.62 5.48
CA LEU A 89 8.10 -3.89 4.24
C LEU A 89 9.28 -2.93 4.03
N LYS A 90 9.09 -1.65 4.33
CA LYS A 90 10.15 -0.63 4.23
C LYS A 90 11.30 -0.92 5.20
N GLU A 91 11.01 -1.35 6.43
CA GLU A 91 12.04 -1.73 7.40
C GLU A 91 12.77 -3.02 6.99
N LYS A 92 12.09 -3.97 6.33
CA LYS A 92 12.75 -5.17 5.75
C LYS A 92 13.70 -4.83 4.57
N LEU A 93 13.49 -3.70 3.91
CA LEU A 93 14.29 -3.24 2.76
C LEU A 93 15.49 -2.37 3.15
N LYS A 94 15.59 -1.93 4.41
CA LYS A 94 16.76 -1.21 4.96
C LYS A 94 17.91 -2.16 5.21
#